data_AF-A0A920K4W0-F1
#
_entry.id   AF-A0A920K4W0-F1
#
_cell.length_a   1.000
_cell.length_b   1.000
_cell.length_c   1.000
_cell.angle_alpha   90.00
_cell.angle_beta   90.00
_cell.angle_gamma   90.00
#
_symmetry.space_group_name_H-M   'P 1'
#
loop_
_entity.id
_entity.type
_entity.pdbx_description
1 polymer ?
#
loop_
_entity_poly.entity_id
_entity_poly.type
_entity_poly.pdbx_seq_one_letter_code
_entity_poly.pdbx_strand_id
1 'polypeptide(L)'
;MRKSRLVFYFCRILIFCTICPILSVQGLEKGQVGVGQSLNIKSWKTDSGSSVFFVKSQRLPMIDVMVDIDAGSRWDPSGLEGLASLVAGMLLKGHDSDGKNCI
;
A
#
# COMPACT_ATOMS: atom_id res chain seq x y z
N MET A 1 25.12 -15.02 47.74
CA MET A 1 25.20 -16.42 47.29
C MET A 1 24.45 -16.59 45.96
N ARG A 2 24.96 -16.08 44.83
CA ARG A 2 25.64 -16.85 43.75
C ARG A 2 24.94 -18.13 43.23
N LYS A 3 23.61 -18.28 43.39
CA LYS A 3 22.82 -19.39 42.80
C LYS A 3 21.86 -18.97 41.68
N SER A 4 21.46 -17.68 41.63
CA SER A 4 20.53 -17.12 40.62
C SER A 4 21.20 -16.73 39.30
N ARG A 5 22.50 -16.37 39.29
CA ARG A 5 23.25 -16.04 38.06
C ARG A 5 23.54 -17.26 37.17
N LEU A 6 23.50 -18.49 37.71
CA LEU A 6 23.79 -19.73 36.98
C LEU A 6 22.56 -20.25 36.19
N VAL A 7 21.35 -20.06 36.72
CA VAL A 7 20.08 -20.43 36.04
C VAL A 7 19.81 -19.55 34.82
N PHE A 8 20.13 -18.26 34.90
CA PHE A 8 20.01 -17.33 33.76
C PHE A 8 21.03 -17.60 32.65
N TYR A 9 22.24 -18.08 32.99
CA TYR A 9 23.27 -18.42 32.01
C TYR A 9 22.96 -19.74 31.27
N PHE A 10 22.39 -20.72 31.98
CA PHE A 10 22.03 -22.03 31.41
C PHE A 10 20.83 -21.97 30.46
N CYS A 11 19.86 -21.08 30.72
CA CYS A 11 18.68 -20.88 29.87
C CYS A 11 18.97 -20.00 28.63
N ARG A 12 19.97 -19.11 28.70
CA ARG A 12 20.40 -18.29 27.55
C ARG A 12 21.29 -19.03 26.54
N ILE A 13 21.94 -20.13 26.94
CA ILE A 13 22.87 -20.90 26.09
C ILE A 13 22.17 -22.03 25.28
N LEU A 14 21.03 -22.54 25.75
CA LEU A 14 20.24 -23.60 25.09
C LEU A 14 19.26 -23.08 24.01
N ILE A 15 18.81 -21.83 24.12
CA ILE A 15 17.84 -21.21 23.18
C ILE A 15 18.55 -20.59 21.96
N PHE A 16 19.79 -20.11 22.13
CA PHE A 16 20.60 -19.51 21.06
C PHE A 16 21.26 -20.54 20.12
N CYS A 17 21.27 -21.83 20.48
CA CYS A 17 21.95 -22.90 19.74
C CYS A 17 21.01 -23.78 18.90
N THR A 18 19.69 -23.73 19.13
CA THR A 18 18.72 -24.62 18.46
C THR A 18 17.77 -23.91 17.51
N ILE A 19 17.63 -22.60 17.60
CA ILE A 19 16.72 -21.85 16.72
C ILE A 19 17.54 -21.15 15.63
N CYS A 20 18.24 -22.02 14.89
CA CYS A 20 18.20 -22.00 13.44
C CYS A 20 18.37 -20.62 12.81
N PRO A 21 19.55 -20.01 12.98
CA PRO A 21 20.04 -19.23 11.87
C PRO A 21 20.33 -20.25 10.75
N ILE A 22 19.97 -19.90 9.52
CA ILE A 22 20.73 -20.26 8.32
C ILE A 22 20.57 -21.75 7.93
N LEU A 23 19.93 -22.11 6.81
CA LEU A 23 20.68 -22.06 5.55
C LEU A 23 19.85 -22.08 4.24
N SER A 24 18.54 -22.35 4.22
CA SER A 24 17.90 -22.71 2.93
C SER A 24 16.69 -21.93 2.44
N VAL A 25 16.26 -20.85 3.08
CA VAL A 25 15.20 -20.00 2.47
C VAL A 25 15.70 -18.57 2.29
N GLN A 26 16.85 -18.45 1.64
CA GLN A 26 17.09 -17.38 0.68
C GLN A 26 16.50 -17.80 -0.68
N GLY A 27 15.21 -18.10 -0.70
CA GLY A 27 14.44 -18.07 -1.93
C GLY A 27 14.17 -16.61 -2.25
N LEU A 28 15.03 -16.02 -3.07
CA LEU A 28 14.76 -14.78 -3.79
C LEU A 28 13.42 -14.93 -4.52
N GLU A 29 12.31 -14.52 -3.90
CA GLU A 29 11.15 -14.03 -4.64
C GLU A 29 11.49 -12.64 -5.20
N LYS A 30 12.64 -12.51 -5.89
CA LYS A 30 12.70 -11.55 -6.98
C LYS A 30 11.78 -12.15 -8.04
N GLY A 31 10.52 -11.74 -7.98
CA GLY A 31 9.63 -11.81 -9.12
C GLY A 31 10.43 -11.38 -10.35
N GLN A 32 10.67 -12.36 -11.21
CA GLN A 32 11.52 -12.27 -12.37
C GLN A 32 10.78 -11.41 -13.40
N VAL A 33 10.84 -10.08 -13.25
CA VAL A 33 10.42 -9.18 -14.32
C VAL A 33 11.51 -9.28 -15.38
N GLY A 34 11.19 -10.01 -16.44
CA GLY A 34 12.07 -10.23 -17.58
C GLY A 34 12.70 -8.92 -18.06
N VAL A 35 13.96 -9.01 -18.46
CA VAL A 35 14.68 -7.92 -19.11
C VAL A 35 13.93 -7.53 -20.38
N GLY A 36 13.25 -6.40 -20.28
CA GLY A 36 12.39 -5.81 -21.30
C GLY A 36 11.71 -4.57 -20.74
N GLN A 37 12.51 -3.56 -20.40
CA GLN A 37 12.12 -2.28 -19.79
C GLN A 37 11.81 -2.36 -18.28
N SER A 38 12.78 -1.95 -17.47
CA SER A 38 12.52 -1.62 -16.06
C SER A 38 11.49 -0.48 -16.00
N LEU A 39 10.28 -0.77 -15.51
CA LEU A 39 9.25 0.23 -15.31
C LEU A 39 9.68 1.13 -14.15
N ASN A 40 10.04 2.38 -14.46
CA ASN A 40 10.37 3.37 -13.43
C ASN A 40 9.07 3.86 -12.77
N ILE A 41 8.63 3.16 -11.74
CA ILE A 41 7.51 3.57 -10.90
C ILE A 41 8.05 4.55 -9.84
N LYS A 42 7.60 5.80 -9.89
CA LYS A 42 7.84 6.80 -8.85
C LYS A 42 6.68 6.77 -7.88
N SER A 43 6.96 6.65 -6.59
CA SER A 43 5.95 6.69 -5.53
C SER A 43 6.24 7.82 -4.54
N TRP A 44 5.24 8.63 -4.22
CA TRP A 44 5.34 9.63 -3.15
C TRP A 44 4.02 9.73 -2.39
N LYS A 45 4.05 10.41 -1.24
CA LYS A 45 2.86 10.80 -0.49
C LYS A 45 2.64 12.30 -0.62
N THR A 46 1.39 12.72 -0.78
CA THR A 46 1.02 14.13 -0.74
C THR A 46 0.97 14.62 0.71
N ASP A 47 1.01 15.94 0.91
CA ASP A 47 0.84 16.56 2.23
C ASP A 47 -0.53 16.20 2.85
N SER A 48 -1.53 15.94 2.01
CA SER A 48 -2.86 15.45 2.41
C SER A 48 -2.88 13.96 2.76
N GLY A 49 -1.78 13.22 2.61
CA GLY A 49 -1.64 11.82 3.01
C GLY A 49 -1.94 10.77 1.93
N SER A 50 -2.36 11.18 0.73
CA SER A 50 -2.65 10.26 -0.39
C SER A 50 -1.37 9.70 -1.00
N SER A 51 -1.37 8.41 -1.34
CA SER A 51 -0.24 7.77 -2.03
C SER A 51 -0.40 7.92 -3.54
N VAL A 52 0.65 8.38 -4.23
CA VAL A 52 0.66 8.59 -5.68
C VAL A 52 1.72 7.71 -6.31
N PHE A 53 1.33 6.99 -7.37
CA PHE A 53 2.21 6.17 -8.18
C PHE A 53 2.22 6.72 -9.60
N PHE A 54 3.41 7.01 -10.13
CA PHE A 54 3.58 7.58 -11.46
C PHE A 54 4.57 6.76 -12.27
N VAL A 55 4.15 6.39 -13.47
CA VAL A 55 5.00 5.71 -14.45
C VAL A 55 5.11 6.60 -15.68
N LYS A 56 6.32 7.02 -16.00
CA LYS A 56 6.57 7.81 -17.22
C LYS A 56 6.79 6.88 -18.40
N SER A 57 5.90 6.93 -19.40
CA SER A 57 6.10 6.31 -20.71
C SER A 57 6.31 7.39 -21.77
N GLN A 58 7.45 7.37 -22.46
CA GLN A 58 7.78 8.36 -23.50
C GLN A 58 7.49 7.85 -24.93
N ARG A 59 7.05 6.61 -25.08
CA ARG A 59 6.82 5.98 -26.40
C ARG A 59 5.43 6.23 -26.97
N LEU A 60 4.43 6.46 -26.12
CA LEU A 60 3.03 6.65 -26.50
C LEU A 60 2.49 7.82 -25.68
N PRO A 61 1.97 8.91 -26.30
CA PRO A 61 1.41 10.05 -25.59
C PRO A 61 -0.01 9.72 -25.10
N MET A 62 -0.12 8.70 -24.24
CA MET A 62 -1.37 8.31 -23.59
C MET A 62 -1.23 8.56 -22.08
N ILE A 63 -2.31 9.04 -21.47
CA ILE A 63 -2.40 9.30 -20.04
C ILE A 63 -3.58 8.49 -19.51
N ASP A 64 -3.31 7.67 -18.50
CA ASP A 64 -4.32 6.98 -17.71
C ASP A 64 -4.20 7.46 -16.26
N VAL A 65 -5.33 7.78 -15.63
CA VAL A 65 -5.40 8.26 -14.25
C VAL A 65 -6.47 7.46 -13.53
N MET A 66 -6.04 6.78 -12.48
CA MET A 66 -6.92 6.02 -11.61
C MET A 66 -6.86 6.62 -10.21
N VAL A 67 -8.02 6.81 -9.61
CA VAL A 67 -8.18 7.22 -8.21
C VAL A 67 -8.95 6.13 -7.51
N ASP A 68 -8.32 5.52 -6.51
CA ASP A 68 -8.95 4.52 -5.65
C ASP A 68 -9.32 5.17 -4.32
N ILE A 69 -10.56 4.96 -3.88
CA ILE A 69 -11.10 5.54 -2.65
C ILE A 69 -11.71 4.41 -1.83
N ASP A 70 -11.25 4.25 -0.58
CA ASP A 70 -11.86 3.33 0.39
C ASP A 70 -13.18 3.92 0.93
N ALA A 71 -14.22 3.93 0.07
CA ALA A 71 -15.53 4.48 0.37
C ALA A 71 -16.67 3.69 -0.31
N GLY A 72 -16.68 2.36 -0.11
CA GLY A 72 -17.75 1.48 -0.58
C GLY A 72 -18.93 1.35 0.40
N SER A 73 -19.96 0.58 0.01
CA SER A 73 -21.17 0.35 0.83
C SER A 73 -20.92 -0.31 2.19
N ARG A 74 -19.73 -0.90 2.40
CA ARG A 74 -19.27 -1.36 3.72
C ARG A 74 -19.27 -0.24 4.76
N TRP A 75 -19.11 1.01 4.32
CA TRP A 75 -19.10 2.18 5.18
C TRP A 75 -20.44 2.90 5.25
N ASP A 76 -21.51 2.35 4.66
CA ASP A 76 -22.85 2.93 4.75
C ASP A 76 -23.36 2.86 6.21
N PRO A 77 -23.82 3.98 6.80
CA PRO A 77 -24.36 3.99 8.15
C PRO A 77 -25.76 3.37 8.21
N SER A 78 -26.17 2.92 9.39
CA SER A 78 -27.50 2.33 9.61
C SER A 78 -28.62 3.28 9.18
N GLY A 79 -29.54 2.78 8.36
CA GLY A 79 -30.68 3.55 7.85
C GLY A 79 -30.38 4.43 6.63
N LEU A 80 -29.17 4.37 6.07
CA LEU A 80 -28.77 5.01 4.82
C LEU A 80 -28.09 4.01 3.87
N GLU A 81 -28.71 2.85 3.72
CA GLU A 81 -28.22 1.78 2.87
C GLU A 81 -28.17 2.24 1.40
N GLY A 82 -27.04 2.04 0.73
CA GLY A 82 -26.85 2.46 -0.67
C GLY A 82 -26.40 3.91 -0.83
N LEU A 83 -26.04 4.61 0.26
CA LEU A 83 -25.45 5.94 0.21
C LEU A 83 -24.20 5.99 -0.68
N ALA A 84 -23.27 5.04 -0.51
CA ALA A 84 -22.09 4.94 -1.38
C ALA A 84 -22.45 4.79 -2.86
N SER A 85 -23.49 4.02 -3.19
CA SER A 85 -23.96 3.84 -4.57
C SER A 85 -24.58 5.11 -5.14
N LEU A 86 -25.35 5.85 -4.33
CA LEU A 86 -25.92 7.12 -4.72
C LEU A 86 -24.81 8.15 -5.01
N VAL A 87 -23.81 8.24 -4.13
CA VAL A 87 -22.66 9.14 -4.29
C VAL A 87 -21.87 8.80 -5.56
N ALA A 88 -21.60 7.51 -5.81
CA ALA A 88 -20.93 7.07 -7.03
C ALA A 88 -21.70 7.48 -8.30
N GLY A 89 -23.02 7.39 -8.28
CA GLY A 89 -23.88 7.85 -9.39
C GLY A 89 -23.90 9.37 -9.58
N MET A 90 -23.68 10.14 -8.51
CA MET A 90 -23.67 11.61 -8.55
C MET A 90 -22.30 12.20 -8.87
N LEU A 91 -21.21 11.44 -8.73
CA LEU A 91 -19.84 11.93 -8.90
C LEU A 91 -19.60 12.62 -10.25
N LEU A 92 -20.27 12.16 -11.32
CA LEU A 92 -20.14 12.69 -12.68
C LEU A 92 -21.20 13.75 -13.03
N LYS A 93 -22.06 14.15 -12.08
CA LYS A 93 -23.17 15.08 -12.34
C LYS A 93 -22.75 16.56 -12.34
N GLY A 94 -21.48 16.85 -12.05
CA GLY A 94 -20.93 18.19 -11.93
C GLY A 94 -20.47 18.48 -10.51
N HIS A 95 -19.61 19.47 -10.35
CA HIS A 95 -19.12 19.95 -9.06
C HIS A 95 -19.18 21.48 -9.06
N ASP A 96 -19.24 22.07 -7.88
CA ASP A 96 -19.09 23.50 -7.74
C ASP A 96 -17.64 23.88 -8.01
N SER A 97 -17.41 24.65 -9.07
CA SER A 97 -16.11 25.21 -9.42
C SER A 97 -16.22 26.71 -9.27
N ASP A 98 -15.40 27.33 -8.44
CA ASP A 98 -15.37 28.77 -8.16
C ASP A 98 -15.22 29.62 -9.46
N GLY A 99 -16.35 29.85 -10.13
CA GLY A 99 -16.78 31.11 -10.74
C GLY A 99 -15.87 31.86 -11.72
N LYS A 100 -15.00 31.20 -12.50
CA LYS A 100 -14.30 31.84 -13.62
C LYS A 100 -14.36 30.92 -14.85
N ASN A 101 -15.31 31.22 -15.76
CA ASN A 101 -15.74 30.47 -16.96
C ASN A 101 -16.78 29.37 -16.74
N CYS A 102 -18.03 29.73 -17.00
CA CYS A 102 -19.05 28.80 -17.46
C CYS A 102 -18.82 28.51 -18.95
N ILE A 103 -18.77 27.23 -19.33
CA ILE A 103 -18.92 26.72 -20.71
C ILE A 103 -20.30 26.08 -20.86
#